data_AF-A0A443PF87-F1
#
_entry.id   AF-A0A443PF87-F1
#
_cell.length_a   1.000
_cell.length_b   1.000
_cell.length_c   1.000
_cell.angle_alpha   90.00
_cell.angle_beta   90.00
_cell.angle_gamma   90.00
#
_symmetry.space_group_name_H-M   'P 1'
#
loop_
_entity.id
_entity.type
_entity.pdbx_description
1 polymer ?
#
loop_
_entity_poly.entity_id
_entity_poly.type
_entity_poly.pdbx_seq_one_letter_code
_entity_poly.pdbx_strand_id
1 'polypeptide(L)'
;MKRKDEMPISPASSSSSSSQETLTLTSNAETLIPGLPDDISSIILSLVPFSHHDRLKPTSKSWKAFLSSKLPFHLSRWFFHPTNPHPTILCIFPQDPSLVSPYLFDPRHGAWRSLPPAPCSPHSYGLSNFAAVCLGRHLYVLGGSLFDNRSYPNCPHPSAATLRLDLTASSLVWESLSPMRTPRGSFACAAIPSSNSILVAGGGSRHALFGAAGTRLSSVERFDSGKDHWVLEENLPRFRAGCIGFLGGEKEFWVMGGYGNCRKISGVFPVDEHYRDGAVMDLESGKWREIGNMWEEGERRRLGTVVVVDGVNGEAPGIFMLDRDEIFRYDAALNRWQKESSLPKKTPPDSSCGFVALGGELYVMFASPFFDFKEIRRPRLKRTALFIQAYNPKTRAWRHQMTKPPSQFPLDFKTAVMCTIRL
;
A
#
# COMPACT_ATOMS: atom_id res chain seq x y z
N MET A 1 58.55 52.43 -23.84
CA MET A 1 59.17 51.24 -23.22
C MET A 1 58.41 50.95 -21.93
N LYS A 2 57.67 49.82 -21.90
CA LYS A 2 57.04 49.09 -20.76
C LYS A 2 56.28 49.90 -19.68
N ARG A 3 54.94 49.89 -19.72
CA ARG A 3 53.99 48.97 -19.01
C ARG A 3 53.98 49.15 -17.49
N LYS A 4 52.94 49.84 -17.03
CA LYS A 4 52.38 49.82 -15.67
C LYS A 4 51.56 48.56 -15.49
N ASP A 5 51.68 47.90 -14.35
CA ASP A 5 50.63 47.08 -13.75
C ASP A 5 50.63 47.36 -12.24
N GLU A 6 49.59 48.07 -11.78
CA GLU A 6 49.21 48.24 -10.38
C GLU A 6 48.19 47.14 -10.03
N MET A 7 48.37 46.49 -8.88
CA MET A 7 47.32 45.68 -8.26
C MET A 7 46.13 46.54 -7.83
N PRO A 8 44.92 45.97 -7.80
CA PRO A 8 44.22 45.96 -6.51
C PRO A 8 43.34 44.73 -6.22
N ILE A 9 43.40 44.31 -4.95
CA ILE A 9 42.30 44.11 -3.98
C ILE A 9 41.13 43.17 -4.37
N SER A 10 41.02 42.07 -3.63
CA SER A 10 39.83 41.22 -3.49
C SER A 10 38.73 41.90 -2.64
N PRO A 11 37.45 41.64 -2.91
CA PRO A 11 36.74 40.66 -2.06
C PRO A 11 35.85 39.71 -2.86
N ALA A 12 35.88 38.42 -2.50
CA ALA A 12 35.02 37.40 -3.04
C ALA A 12 33.68 37.37 -2.28
N SER A 13 32.60 37.76 -2.95
CA SER A 13 31.22 37.48 -2.55
C SER A 13 30.50 36.82 -3.74
N SER A 14 30.54 35.48 -3.82
CA SER A 14 29.79 34.72 -4.81
C SER A 14 28.39 34.43 -4.28
N SER A 15 27.43 35.23 -4.73
CA SER A 15 25.99 34.95 -4.64
C SER A 15 25.67 33.66 -5.41
N SER A 16 25.10 32.68 -4.72
CA SER A 16 24.54 31.46 -5.31
C SER A 16 23.29 31.79 -6.11
N SER A 17 23.38 31.76 -7.44
CA SER A 17 22.22 31.84 -8.32
C SER A 17 21.41 30.53 -8.25
N SER A 18 20.14 30.66 -7.88
CA SER A 18 19.14 29.62 -8.02
C SER A 18 18.87 29.39 -9.51
N SER A 19 19.18 28.20 -10.01
CA SER A 19 18.80 27.78 -11.36
C SER A 19 17.27 27.62 -11.44
N GLN A 20 16.58 28.66 -11.91
CA GLN A 20 15.24 28.52 -12.45
C GLN A 20 15.36 27.84 -13.82
N GLU A 21 14.97 26.56 -13.90
CA GLU A 21 14.80 25.85 -15.17
C GLU A 21 13.68 26.52 -15.97
N THR A 22 14.05 27.46 -16.83
CA THR A 22 13.16 28.05 -17.82
C THR A 22 13.24 27.19 -19.08
N LEU A 23 12.17 26.45 -19.36
CA LEU A 23 12.07 25.54 -20.51
C LEU A 23 11.98 26.34 -21.82
N THR A 24 13.08 26.45 -22.56
CA THR A 24 13.05 26.81 -23.98
C THR A 24 12.62 25.57 -24.78
N LEU A 25 11.35 25.54 -25.18
CA LEU A 25 10.79 24.60 -26.15
C LEU A 25 11.47 24.83 -27.52
N THR A 26 12.36 23.92 -27.91
CA THR A 26 12.93 23.90 -29.27
C THR A 26 11.87 23.53 -30.31
N SER A 27 11.88 24.29 -31.40
CA SER A 27 10.91 24.39 -32.50
C SER A 27 10.73 23.13 -33.35
N ASN A 28 9.89 22.20 -32.89
CA ASN A 28 9.07 21.27 -33.69
C ASN A 28 7.91 20.78 -32.82
N ALA A 29 7.10 21.72 -32.32
CA ALA A 29 6.07 21.47 -31.32
C ALA A 29 4.90 20.68 -31.92
N GLU A 30 4.96 19.35 -31.85
CA GLU A 30 3.77 18.50 -31.89
C GLU A 30 2.89 18.89 -30.70
N THR A 31 1.90 19.76 -30.92
CA THR A 31 0.87 20.11 -29.93
C THR A 31 0.23 18.83 -29.39
N LEU A 32 -0.06 18.78 -28.10
CA LEU A 32 -0.67 17.60 -27.47
C LEU A 32 -2.01 17.27 -28.14
N ILE A 33 -2.94 18.21 -28.22
CA ILE A 33 -4.20 18.03 -28.95
C ILE A 33 -4.28 19.11 -30.04
N PRO A 34 -4.34 18.73 -31.33
CA PRO A 34 -4.45 19.71 -32.41
C PRO A 34 -5.65 20.65 -32.21
N GLY A 35 -5.41 21.96 -32.30
CA GLY A 35 -6.44 22.98 -32.11
C GLY A 35 -6.70 23.39 -30.66
N LEU A 36 -5.96 22.84 -29.69
CA LEU A 36 -6.00 23.26 -28.29
C LEU A 36 -4.62 23.74 -27.81
N PRO A 37 -4.58 24.75 -26.93
CA PRO A 37 -3.39 25.07 -26.15
C PRO A 37 -2.87 23.86 -25.35
N ASP A 38 -1.54 23.74 -25.21
CA ASP A 38 -0.91 22.58 -24.55
C ASP A 38 -1.22 22.50 -23.05
N ASP A 39 -1.43 23.63 -22.39
CA ASP A 39 -1.88 23.70 -20.99
C ASP A 39 -3.27 23.07 -20.82
N ILE A 40 -4.24 23.43 -21.66
CA ILE A 40 -5.59 22.83 -21.65
C ILE A 40 -5.52 21.35 -22.03
N SER A 41 -4.72 21.03 -23.06
CA SER A 41 -4.53 19.64 -23.50
C SER A 41 -3.93 18.76 -22.40
N SER A 42 -2.97 19.30 -21.64
CA SER A 42 -2.35 18.61 -20.50
C SER A 42 -3.37 18.29 -19.41
N ILE A 43 -4.29 19.21 -19.12
CA ILE A 43 -5.37 19.01 -18.15
C ILE A 43 -6.30 17.89 -18.64
N ILE A 44 -6.77 17.97 -19.88
CA ILE A 44 -7.68 16.98 -20.47
C ILE A 44 -7.07 15.57 -20.39
N LEU A 45 -5.81 15.42 -20.80
CA LEU A 45 -5.11 14.14 -20.75
C LEU A 45 -4.87 13.64 -19.32
N SER A 46 -4.67 14.56 -18.36
CA SER A 46 -4.50 14.21 -16.94
C SER A 46 -5.80 13.76 -16.27
N LEU A 47 -6.96 14.16 -16.81
CA LEU A 47 -8.27 13.71 -16.34
C LEU A 47 -8.61 12.29 -16.78
N VAL A 48 -7.91 11.75 -17.79
CA VAL A 48 -8.07 10.34 -18.16
C VAL A 48 -7.64 9.47 -16.99
N PRO A 49 -8.42 8.43 -16.62
CA PRO A 49 -8.03 7.50 -15.56
C PRO A 49 -6.63 6.91 -15.80
N PHE A 50 -5.81 6.90 -14.75
CA PHE A 50 -4.41 6.41 -14.82
C PHE A 50 -4.29 4.95 -15.31
N SER A 51 -5.34 4.14 -15.11
CA SER A 51 -5.47 2.79 -15.64
C SER A 51 -5.53 2.73 -17.18
N HIS A 52 -5.87 3.82 -17.86
CA HIS A 52 -5.96 3.91 -19.32
C HIS A 52 -4.74 4.58 -19.98
N HIS A 53 -3.84 5.19 -19.23
CA HIS A 53 -2.70 5.94 -19.78
C HIS A 53 -1.83 5.09 -20.71
N ASP A 54 -1.53 3.84 -20.36
CA ASP A 54 -0.70 2.96 -21.20
C ASP A 54 -1.35 2.63 -22.55
N ARG A 55 -2.68 2.63 -22.63
CA ARG A 55 -3.43 2.43 -23.89
C ARG A 55 -3.38 3.67 -24.78
N LEU A 56 -3.16 4.85 -24.18
CA LEU A 56 -3.09 6.11 -24.88
C LEU A 56 -1.67 6.49 -25.30
N LYS A 57 -0.63 6.02 -24.60
CA LYS A 57 0.78 6.27 -24.95
C LYS A 57 1.12 5.96 -26.44
N PRO A 58 0.57 4.93 -27.11
CA PRO A 58 0.90 4.64 -28.51
C PRO A 58 0.28 5.59 -29.54
N THR A 59 -0.60 6.51 -29.14
CA THR A 59 -1.35 7.37 -30.07
C THR A 59 -0.48 8.40 -30.79
N SER A 60 0.44 9.05 -30.08
CA SER A 60 1.42 9.99 -30.64
C SER A 60 2.69 10.06 -29.78
N LYS A 61 3.77 10.62 -30.32
CA LYS A 61 5.01 10.85 -29.56
C LYS A 61 4.80 11.89 -28.46
N SER A 62 4.04 12.95 -28.72
CA SER A 62 3.69 13.97 -27.72
C SER A 62 2.90 13.38 -26.54
N TRP A 63 1.89 12.54 -26.80
CA TRP A 63 1.12 11.87 -25.74
C TRP A 63 1.97 10.87 -24.97
N LYS A 64 2.82 10.09 -25.66
CA LYS A 64 3.77 9.20 -25.01
C LYS A 64 4.68 9.96 -24.05
N ALA A 65 5.25 11.09 -24.49
CA ALA A 65 6.13 11.92 -23.68
C ALA A 65 5.39 12.50 -22.47
N PHE A 66 4.20 13.07 -22.68
CA PHE A 66 3.39 13.66 -21.61
C PHE A 66 2.92 12.63 -20.58
N LEU A 67 2.29 11.53 -21.01
CA LEU A 67 1.77 10.47 -20.15
C LEU A 67 2.88 9.63 -19.47
N SER A 68 4.12 9.75 -19.92
CA SER A 68 5.29 9.14 -19.27
C SER A 68 6.04 10.14 -18.38
N SER A 69 5.60 11.39 -18.30
CA SER A 69 6.17 12.41 -17.42
C SER A 69 5.50 12.38 -16.04
N LYS A 70 6.01 13.20 -15.11
CA LYS A 70 5.39 13.40 -13.79
C LYS A 70 4.17 14.33 -13.84
N LEU A 71 3.98 15.07 -14.93
CA LEU A 71 2.95 16.10 -15.05
C LEU A 71 1.53 15.58 -14.84
N PRO A 72 1.08 14.46 -15.43
CA PRO A 72 -0.29 13.97 -15.21
C PRO A 72 -0.61 13.72 -13.74
N PHE A 73 0.38 13.19 -13.00
CA PHE A 73 0.27 12.91 -11.57
C PHE A 73 0.20 14.19 -10.72
N HIS A 74 1.02 15.20 -11.06
CA HIS A 74 0.95 16.51 -10.40
C HIS A 74 -0.35 17.26 -10.74
N LEU A 75 -0.78 17.25 -12.00
CA LEU A 75 -1.97 17.94 -12.46
C LEU A 75 -3.24 17.28 -11.92
N SER A 76 -3.33 15.94 -11.89
CA SER A 76 -4.44 15.26 -11.22
C SER A 76 -4.50 15.70 -9.75
N ARG A 77 -3.37 15.74 -9.06
CA ARG A 77 -3.33 16.20 -7.66
C ARG A 77 -3.76 17.66 -7.47
N TRP A 78 -3.41 18.54 -8.40
CA TRP A 78 -3.73 19.97 -8.33
C TRP A 78 -5.17 20.32 -8.71
N PHE A 79 -5.71 19.69 -9.76
CA PHE A 79 -7.06 19.99 -10.27
C PHE A 79 -8.15 19.32 -9.44
N PHE A 80 -7.85 18.21 -8.77
CA PHE A 80 -8.71 17.69 -7.71
C PHE A 80 -8.45 18.49 -6.43
N HIS A 81 -9.08 19.68 -6.37
CA HIS A 81 -9.14 20.60 -5.23
C HIS A 81 -9.56 19.89 -3.91
N PRO A 82 -9.30 20.46 -2.72
CA PRO A 82 -9.48 19.82 -1.39
C PRO A 82 -10.86 19.22 -1.11
N THR A 83 -11.87 19.61 -1.88
CA THR A 83 -13.26 19.15 -1.75
C THR A 83 -13.55 17.83 -2.47
N ASN A 84 -12.69 17.38 -3.39
CA ASN A 84 -12.82 16.10 -4.06
C ASN A 84 -11.70 15.15 -3.64
N PRO A 85 -12.01 13.94 -3.13
CA PRO A 85 -10.99 12.99 -2.73
C PRO A 85 -10.13 12.61 -3.95
N HIS A 86 -8.82 12.81 -3.82
CA HIS A 86 -7.80 12.46 -4.83
C HIS A 86 -8.14 11.11 -5.48
N PRO A 87 -7.90 10.94 -6.79
CA PRO A 87 -8.14 9.68 -7.46
C PRO A 87 -7.32 8.57 -6.78
N THR A 88 -8.02 7.71 -6.05
CA THR A 88 -7.44 6.56 -5.34
C THR A 88 -7.60 5.32 -6.19
N ILE A 89 -6.48 4.65 -6.43
CA ILE A 89 -6.43 3.37 -7.13
C ILE A 89 -5.98 2.30 -6.14
N LEU A 90 -6.49 1.09 -6.31
CA LEU A 90 -6.09 -0.05 -5.52
C LEU A 90 -5.03 -0.86 -6.27
N CYS A 91 -3.88 -1.09 -5.66
CA CYS A 91 -2.95 -2.13 -6.10
C CYS A 91 -3.29 -3.44 -5.39
N ILE A 92 -3.44 -4.51 -6.15
CA ILE A 92 -3.71 -5.87 -5.68
C ILE A 92 -2.57 -6.77 -6.13
N PHE A 93 -1.93 -7.41 -5.17
CA PHE A 93 -0.98 -8.50 -5.36
C PHE A 93 -1.72 -9.80 -5.07
N PRO A 94 -2.11 -10.59 -6.09
CA PRO A 94 -2.88 -11.81 -5.85
C PRO A 94 -2.11 -12.86 -5.03
N GLN A 95 -0.80 -12.95 -5.28
CA GLN A 95 0.13 -13.91 -4.70
C GLN A 95 1.55 -13.31 -4.70
N ASP A 96 2.57 -14.17 -4.69
CA ASP A 96 3.98 -13.80 -4.87
C ASP A 96 4.16 -12.91 -6.12
N PRO A 97 4.61 -11.65 -5.95
CA PRO A 97 4.74 -10.68 -7.04
C PRO A 97 5.77 -11.10 -8.10
N SER A 98 6.68 -12.02 -7.79
CA SER A 98 7.67 -12.53 -8.75
C SER A 98 7.10 -13.60 -9.68
N LEU A 99 5.99 -14.23 -9.30
CA LEU A 99 5.32 -15.29 -10.06
C LEU A 99 4.06 -14.78 -10.77
N VAL A 100 3.32 -13.87 -10.12
CA VAL A 100 2.06 -13.33 -10.62
C VAL A 100 2.12 -11.82 -10.65
N SER A 101 1.89 -11.24 -11.83
CA SER A 101 1.83 -9.79 -12.00
C SER A 101 0.81 -9.13 -11.07
N PRO A 102 1.16 -8.04 -10.38
CA PRO A 102 0.20 -7.24 -9.64
C PRO A 102 -0.72 -6.45 -10.58
N TYR A 103 -1.87 -6.02 -10.06
CA TYR A 103 -2.83 -5.24 -10.82
C TYR A 103 -3.21 -3.95 -10.10
N LEU A 104 -3.33 -2.88 -10.88
CA LEU A 104 -4.01 -1.66 -10.49
C LEU A 104 -5.49 -1.76 -10.87
N PHE A 105 -6.36 -1.44 -9.92
CA PHE A 105 -7.80 -1.42 -10.08
C PHE A 105 -8.35 -0.05 -9.69
N ASP A 106 -9.01 0.59 -10.66
CA ASP A 106 -9.77 1.82 -10.44
C ASP A 106 -11.25 1.44 -10.23
N PRO A 107 -11.77 1.53 -8.99
CA PRO A 107 -13.16 1.17 -8.70
C PRO A 107 -14.18 2.13 -9.33
N ARG A 108 -13.82 3.40 -9.57
CA ARG A 108 -14.77 4.39 -10.12
C ARG A 108 -15.07 4.07 -11.58
N HIS A 109 -14.03 3.71 -12.33
CA HIS A 109 -14.13 3.43 -13.76
C HIS A 109 -14.22 1.93 -14.07
N GLY A 110 -14.11 1.06 -13.06
CA GLY A 110 -14.09 -0.40 -13.23
C GLY A 110 -12.90 -0.87 -14.08
N ALA A 111 -11.82 -0.11 -14.11
CA ALA A 111 -10.71 -0.28 -15.02
C ALA A 111 -9.53 -0.99 -14.36
N TRP A 112 -8.91 -1.90 -15.10
CA TRP A 112 -7.78 -2.71 -14.64
C TRP A 112 -6.53 -2.43 -15.47
N ARG A 113 -5.37 -2.44 -14.82
CA ARG A 113 -4.06 -2.33 -15.46
C ARG A 113 -3.08 -3.29 -14.80
N SER A 114 -2.42 -4.13 -15.59
CA SER A 114 -1.35 -4.99 -15.08
C SER A 114 -0.09 -4.18 -14.83
N LEU A 115 0.59 -4.50 -13.75
CA LEU A 115 1.96 -4.07 -13.47
C LEU A 115 2.95 -5.18 -13.90
N PRO A 116 4.23 -4.86 -14.13
CA PRO A 116 5.25 -5.88 -14.33
C PRO A 116 5.40 -6.76 -13.07
N PRO A 117 5.74 -8.06 -13.23
CA PRO A 117 6.11 -8.89 -12.09
C PRO A 117 7.41 -8.39 -11.44
N ALA A 118 7.55 -8.64 -10.15
CA ALA A 118 8.79 -8.39 -9.42
C ALA A 118 9.92 -9.33 -9.92
N PRO A 119 11.20 -8.99 -9.67
CA PRO A 119 12.31 -9.86 -10.04
C PRO A 119 12.19 -11.22 -9.32
N CYS A 120 12.39 -12.31 -10.04
CA CYS A 120 12.38 -13.65 -9.46
C CYS A 120 13.76 -14.04 -8.92
N SER A 121 13.77 -14.83 -7.86
CA SER A 121 14.98 -15.49 -7.34
C SER A 121 14.97 -16.96 -7.74
N PRO A 122 16.06 -17.52 -8.28
CA PRO A 122 16.13 -18.94 -8.61
C PRO A 122 16.19 -19.84 -7.35
N HIS A 123 16.47 -19.25 -6.19
CA HIS A 123 16.64 -19.98 -4.93
C HIS A 123 15.48 -19.76 -3.95
N SER A 124 14.62 -18.78 -4.20
CA SER A 124 13.58 -18.39 -3.26
C SER A 124 12.23 -18.31 -3.94
N TYR A 125 11.20 -18.82 -3.29
CA TYR A 125 9.85 -18.83 -3.84
C TYR A 125 8.78 -18.68 -2.74
N GLY A 126 7.56 -18.37 -3.16
CA GLY A 126 6.40 -18.37 -2.28
C GLY A 126 6.37 -17.17 -1.33
N LEU A 127 6.79 -16.00 -1.80
CA LEU A 127 6.75 -14.77 -1.02
C LEU A 127 5.32 -14.48 -0.55
N SER A 128 5.14 -14.44 0.76
CA SER A 128 3.87 -14.20 1.45
C SER A 128 4.07 -13.30 2.65
N ASN A 129 3.00 -12.78 3.25
CA ASN A 129 3.06 -11.93 4.45
C ASN A 129 4.01 -10.71 4.34
N PHE A 130 4.26 -10.23 3.13
CA PHE A 130 4.98 -8.99 2.86
C PHE A 130 4.06 -7.79 3.05
N ALA A 131 4.63 -6.61 3.25
CA ALA A 131 3.88 -5.36 3.25
C ALA A 131 3.99 -4.69 1.88
N ALA A 132 2.86 -4.18 1.38
CA ALA A 132 2.84 -3.28 0.22
C ALA A 132 2.38 -1.91 0.67
N VAL A 133 3.12 -0.86 0.30
CA VAL A 133 2.80 0.51 0.72
C VAL A 133 3.15 1.49 -0.41
N CYS A 134 2.35 2.54 -0.56
CA CYS A 134 2.61 3.60 -1.52
C CYS A 134 3.14 4.83 -0.78
N LEU A 135 4.23 5.41 -1.29
CA LEU A 135 4.80 6.66 -0.81
C LEU A 135 5.04 7.58 -2.01
N GLY A 136 4.23 8.63 -2.09
CA GLY A 136 4.18 9.49 -3.27
C GLY A 136 3.80 8.71 -4.51
N ARG A 137 4.69 8.70 -5.52
CA ARG A 137 4.49 7.97 -6.79
C ARG A 137 5.06 6.55 -6.80
N HIS A 138 5.74 6.16 -5.72
CA HIS A 138 6.47 4.91 -5.65
C HIS A 138 5.63 3.87 -4.89
N LEU A 139 5.55 2.67 -5.45
CA LEU A 139 4.99 1.48 -4.81
C LEU A 139 6.13 0.65 -4.23
N TYR A 140 6.04 0.31 -2.95
CA TYR A 140 7.03 -0.49 -2.25
C TYR A 140 6.48 -1.86 -1.90
N VAL A 141 7.33 -2.89 -2.03
CA VAL A 141 7.11 -4.24 -1.51
C VAL A 141 8.24 -4.54 -0.52
N LEU A 142 7.86 -4.85 0.72
CA LEU A 142 8.76 -4.91 1.86
C LEU A 142 8.68 -6.26 2.55
N GLY A 143 9.84 -6.86 2.79
CA GLY A 143 10.01 -8.07 3.58
C GLY A 143 9.13 -9.23 3.11
N GLY A 144 8.56 -9.95 4.07
CA GLY A 144 7.72 -11.11 3.85
C GLY A 144 8.34 -12.40 4.35
N SER A 145 7.75 -13.52 3.98
CA SER A 145 8.19 -14.88 4.27
C SER A 145 8.30 -15.66 2.99
N LEU A 146 9.44 -16.29 2.77
CA LEU A 146 9.78 -17.05 1.56
C LEU A 146 10.40 -18.38 1.92
N PHE A 147 10.41 -19.32 0.99
CA PHE A 147 11.08 -20.61 1.14
C PHE A 147 12.38 -20.61 0.34
N ASP A 148 13.47 -21.12 0.91
CA ASP A 148 14.70 -21.40 0.16
C ASP A 148 14.64 -22.85 -0.34
N ASN A 149 14.74 -23.04 -1.65
CA ASN A 149 14.69 -24.37 -2.27
C ASN A 149 15.87 -25.27 -1.90
N ARG A 150 16.92 -24.73 -1.26
CA ARG A 150 18.07 -25.46 -0.74
C ARG A 150 17.95 -25.80 0.74
N SER A 151 16.96 -25.24 1.44
CA SER A 151 16.76 -25.47 2.87
C SER A 151 15.89 -26.71 3.11
N TYR A 152 16.40 -27.72 3.82
CA TYR A 152 15.61 -28.86 4.28
C TYR A 152 15.69 -29.00 5.81
N PRO A 153 14.56 -29.14 6.52
CA PRO A 153 13.18 -29.09 6.00
C PRO A 153 12.80 -27.69 5.51
N ASN A 154 11.87 -27.61 4.53
CA ASN A 154 11.38 -26.34 3.98
C ASN A 154 10.73 -25.48 5.08
N CYS A 155 11.50 -24.55 5.65
CA CYS A 155 11.02 -23.60 6.64
C CYS A 155 10.78 -22.23 5.99
N PRO A 156 9.70 -21.52 6.32
CA PRO A 156 9.53 -20.16 5.84
C PRO A 156 10.53 -19.24 6.55
N HIS A 157 11.40 -18.61 5.76
CA HIS A 157 12.39 -17.63 6.22
C HIS A 157 11.87 -16.21 6.01
N PRO A 158 12.09 -15.30 6.98
CA PRO A 158 11.71 -13.92 6.84
C PRO A 158 12.67 -13.22 5.86
N SER A 159 12.13 -12.30 5.05
CA SER A 159 12.90 -11.50 4.10
C SER A 159 13.15 -10.09 4.61
N ALA A 160 14.30 -9.52 4.26
CA ALA A 160 14.63 -8.12 4.46
C ALA A 160 14.51 -7.28 3.18
N ALA A 161 14.08 -7.89 2.06
CA ALA A 161 14.11 -7.23 0.76
C ALA A 161 13.20 -6.00 0.71
N THR A 162 13.68 -4.97 0.01
CA THR A 162 12.96 -3.72 -0.28
C THR A 162 12.93 -3.56 -1.79
N LEU A 163 11.74 -3.65 -2.38
CA LEU A 163 11.55 -3.42 -3.81
C LEU A 163 10.73 -2.16 -4.02
N ARG A 164 11.10 -1.36 -5.04
CA ARG A 164 10.41 -0.15 -5.44
C ARG A 164 9.98 -0.22 -6.90
N LEU A 165 8.78 0.25 -7.19
CA LEU A 165 8.29 0.51 -8.53
C LEU A 165 7.86 1.96 -8.66
N ASP A 166 8.42 2.67 -9.63
CA ASP A 166 7.98 4.01 -10.00
C ASP A 166 6.79 3.94 -10.97
N LEU A 167 5.62 4.37 -10.51
CA LEU A 167 4.39 4.30 -11.30
C LEU A 167 4.35 5.33 -12.44
N THR A 168 5.13 6.41 -12.37
CA THR A 168 5.15 7.42 -13.44
C THR A 168 6.32 7.22 -14.41
N ALA A 169 7.11 6.15 -14.25
CA ALA A 169 8.19 5.84 -15.19
C ALA A 169 7.61 5.49 -16.57
N SER A 170 8.37 5.84 -17.63
CA SER A 170 8.05 5.45 -19.00
C SER A 170 8.07 3.93 -19.19
N SER A 171 9.02 3.27 -18.54
CA SER A 171 9.14 1.82 -18.41
C SER A 171 9.01 1.43 -16.95
N LEU A 172 8.02 0.60 -16.64
CA LEU A 172 7.79 0.10 -15.29
C LEU A 172 8.80 -1.03 -15.02
N VAL A 173 9.78 -0.75 -14.17
CA VAL A 173 10.80 -1.72 -13.76
C VAL A 173 10.93 -1.69 -12.25
N TRP A 174 10.95 -2.87 -11.63
CA TRP A 174 11.20 -3.01 -10.21
C TRP A 174 12.68 -2.81 -9.91
N GLU A 175 12.95 -2.02 -8.89
CA GLU A 175 14.28 -1.71 -8.41
C GLU A 175 14.48 -2.32 -7.02
N SER A 176 15.63 -2.94 -6.80
CA SER A 176 16.04 -3.38 -5.47
C SER A 176 16.71 -2.22 -4.74
N LEU A 177 16.25 -1.99 -3.52
CA LEU A 177 16.75 -0.95 -2.62
C LEU A 177 17.49 -1.58 -1.44
N SER A 178 18.03 -0.74 -0.56
CA SER A 178 18.68 -1.21 0.68
C SER A 178 17.73 -2.12 1.48
N PRO A 179 18.19 -3.32 1.90
CA PRO A 179 17.37 -4.23 2.69
C PRO A 179 17.20 -3.70 4.12
N MET A 180 16.10 -4.08 4.77
CA MET A 180 15.92 -3.89 6.20
C MET A 180 17.07 -4.52 6.98
N ARG A 181 17.40 -3.97 8.14
CA ARG A 181 18.42 -4.53 9.03
C ARG A 181 17.94 -5.84 9.66
N THR A 182 16.65 -5.93 9.96
CA THR A 182 16.02 -7.13 10.49
C THR A 182 15.02 -7.70 9.48
N PRO A 183 15.26 -8.91 8.93
CA PRO A 183 14.29 -9.60 8.10
C PRO A 183 12.98 -9.86 8.87
N ARG A 184 11.83 -9.60 8.22
CA ARG A 184 10.52 -9.70 8.87
C ARG A 184 9.42 -10.06 7.88
N GLY A 185 8.47 -10.89 8.31
CA GLY A 185 7.15 -11.05 7.70
C GLY A 185 6.04 -10.76 8.71
N SER A 186 4.81 -10.53 8.24
CA SER A 186 3.64 -10.22 9.08
C SER A 186 3.87 -9.05 10.05
N PHE A 187 4.35 -7.91 9.56
CA PHE A 187 4.68 -6.74 10.37
C PHE A 187 3.76 -5.56 10.09
N ALA A 188 3.70 -4.62 11.04
CA ALA A 188 3.03 -3.35 10.86
C ALA A 188 3.84 -2.44 9.92
N CYS A 189 3.17 -1.74 9.01
CA CYS A 189 3.82 -0.87 8.02
C CYS A 189 2.98 0.38 7.78
N ALA A 190 3.60 1.56 7.70
CA ALA A 190 2.95 2.79 7.29
C ALA A 190 3.92 3.70 6.53
N ALA A 191 3.43 4.34 5.46
CA ALA A 191 4.13 5.45 4.83
C ALA A 191 3.89 6.73 5.64
N ILE A 192 4.93 7.56 5.73
CA ILE A 192 4.91 8.90 6.31
C ILE A 192 5.23 9.88 5.18
N PRO A 193 4.20 10.43 4.50
CA PRO A 193 4.41 11.34 3.38
C PRO A 193 5.18 12.61 3.75
N SER A 194 4.98 13.15 4.96
CA SER A 194 5.59 14.42 5.42
C SER A 194 7.12 14.36 5.48
N SER A 195 7.69 13.24 5.90
CA SER A 195 9.13 13.00 5.95
C SER A 195 9.65 12.14 4.81
N ASN A 196 8.79 11.79 3.83
CA ASN A 196 9.11 10.90 2.72
C ASN A 196 9.78 9.58 3.18
N SER A 197 9.23 8.98 4.24
CA SER A 197 9.78 7.78 4.88
C SER A 197 8.73 6.69 5.08
N ILE A 198 9.17 5.47 5.37
CA ILE A 198 8.28 4.34 5.70
C ILE A 198 8.70 3.79 7.06
N LEU A 199 7.74 3.53 7.94
CA LEU A 199 7.98 2.82 9.20
C LEU A 199 7.50 1.38 9.10
N VAL A 200 8.30 0.48 9.65
CA VAL A 200 7.94 -0.92 9.85
C VAL A 200 8.17 -1.32 11.31
N ALA A 201 7.27 -2.10 11.88
CA ALA A 201 7.33 -2.48 13.30
C ALA A 201 6.91 -3.93 13.54
N GLY A 202 7.67 -4.62 14.38
CA GLY A 202 7.43 -6.01 14.74
C GLY A 202 7.55 -6.97 13.55
N GLY A 203 6.70 -8.00 13.55
CA GLY A 203 6.77 -9.14 12.63
C GLY A 203 7.66 -10.25 13.14
N GLY A 204 8.11 -11.09 12.22
CA GLY A 204 9.03 -12.19 12.51
C GLY A 204 8.94 -13.29 11.46
N SER A 205 9.20 -14.53 11.87
CA SER A 205 9.06 -15.72 11.03
C SER A 205 8.08 -16.71 11.64
N ARG A 206 7.47 -17.55 10.82
CA ARG A 206 6.70 -18.70 11.29
C ARG A 206 7.63 -19.92 11.39
N HIS A 207 7.38 -20.81 12.34
CA HIS A 207 8.06 -22.11 12.36
C HIS A 207 7.29 -23.08 11.45
N ALA A 208 8.02 -23.94 10.73
CA ALA A 208 7.46 -24.79 9.67
C ALA A 208 6.35 -25.74 10.14
N LEU A 209 6.51 -26.34 11.32
CA LEU A 209 5.57 -27.33 11.87
C LEU A 209 4.58 -26.75 12.89
N PHE A 210 4.94 -25.62 13.50
CA PHE A 210 4.21 -25.06 14.64
C PHE A 210 4.21 -23.55 14.50
N GLY A 211 3.25 -22.96 13.77
CA GLY A 211 3.27 -21.51 13.49
C GLY A 211 3.49 -20.62 14.73
N ALA A 212 2.99 -21.05 15.88
CA ALA A 212 3.16 -20.38 17.17
C ALA A 212 4.59 -20.42 17.75
N ALA A 213 5.48 -21.29 17.27
CA ALA A 213 6.87 -21.42 17.71
C ALA A 213 7.89 -20.60 16.90
N GLY A 214 7.43 -19.79 15.95
CA GLY A 214 8.31 -18.90 15.18
C GLY A 214 8.97 -17.76 15.98
N THR A 215 9.64 -16.83 15.30
CA THR A 215 10.18 -15.63 15.96
C THR A 215 9.15 -14.50 16.00
N ARG A 216 9.24 -13.63 17.01
CA ARG A 216 8.53 -12.35 17.04
C ARG A 216 9.50 -11.24 17.38
N LEU A 217 9.30 -10.09 16.77
CA LEU A 217 10.17 -8.93 16.89
C LEU A 217 9.44 -7.81 17.61
N SER A 218 10.21 -7.03 18.38
CA SER A 218 9.83 -5.69 18.82
C SER A 218 10.52 -4.60 18.02
N SER A 219 11.45 -4.94 17.12
CA SER A 219 12.24 -3.95 16.38
C SER A 219 11.39 -3.08 15.46
N VAL A 220 11.75 -1.81 15.41
CA VAL A 220 11.13 -0.79 14.58
C VAL A 220 12.22 -0.20 13.69
N GLU A 221 11.92 -0.05 12.41
CA GLU A 221 12.86 0.48 11.43
C GLU A 221 12.17 1.53 10.57
N ARG A 222 12.90 2.61 10.24
CA ARG A 222 12.48 3.67 9.34
C ARG A 222 13.31 3.64 8.07
N PHE A 223 12.65 3.57 6.93
CA PHE A 223 13.28 3.74 5.63
C PHE A 223 13.25 5.21 5.22
N ASP A 224 14.41 5.81 5.03
CA ASP A 224 14.55 7.13 4.39
C ASP A 224 14.65 6.92 2.88
N SER A 225 13.57 7.27 2.15
CA SER A 225 13.53 7.03 0.71
C SER A 225 14.41 7.98 -0.11
N GLY A 226 14.86 9.10 0.49
CA GLY A 226 15.81 10.02 -0.13
C GLY A 226 17.25 9.50 -0.05
N LYS A 227 17.59 8.80 1.04
CA LYS A 227 18.94 8.25 1.28
C LYS A 227 19.08 6.77 0.93
N ASP A 228 17.99 6.09 0.62
CA ASP A 228 17.94 4.64 0.43
C ASP A 228 18.62 3.87 1.58
N HIS A 229 18.15 4.12 2.81
CA HIS A 229 18.72 3.49 3.99
C HIS A 229 17.69 3.25 5.09
N TRP A 230 17.89 2.18 5.85
CA TRP A 230 17.08 1.82 7.01
C TRP A 230 17.77 2.21 8.31
N VAL A 231 17.06 2.93 9.16
CA VAL A 231 17.52 3.35 10.49
C VAL A 231 16.70 2.62 11.55
N LEU A 232 17.36 2.17 12.63
CA LEU A 232 16.66 1.60 13.78
C LEU A 232 16.00 2.71 14.58
N GLU A 233 14.78 2.45 15.02
CA GLU A 233 14.00 3.34 15.89
C GLU A 233 13.79 2.70 17.27
N GLU A 234 13.11 3.42 18.16
CA GLU A 234 12.71 2.88 19.46
C GLU A 234 11.85 1.62 19.29
N ASN A 235 12.23 0.53 19.95
CA ASN A 235 11.53 -0.74 19.88
C ASN A 235 10.09 -0.62 20.41
N LEU A 236 9.19 -1.44 19.87
CA LEU A 236 7.86 -1.63 20.44
C LEU A 236 7.97 -2.04 21.92
N PRO A 237 7.05 -1.57 22.80
CA PRO A 237 7.02 -1.97 24.21
C PRO A 237 6.91 -3.49 24.41
N ARG A 238 6.24 -4.16 23.46
CA ARG A 238 6.14 -5.62 23.41
C ARG A 238 6.29 -6.12 21.98
N PHE A 239 7.02 -7.21 21.81
CA PHE A 239 7.14 -7.90 20.52
C PHE A 239 5.76 -8.35 20.02
N ARG A 240 5.54 -8.29 18.71
CA ARG A 240 4.29 -8.74 18.10
C ARG A 240 4.50 -9.04 16.62
N ALA A 241 3.76 -10.00 16.09
CA ALA A 241 3.67 -10.32 14.67
C ALA A 241 2.19 -10.41 14.25
N GLY A 242 1.92 -10.32 12.95
CA GLY A 242 0.57 -10.17 12.40
C GLY A 242 -0.17 -8.92 12.89
N CYS A 243 0.55 -7.89 13.31
CA CYS A 243 -0.01 -6.62 13.74
C CYS A 243 -0.26 -5.71 12.53
N ILE A 244 -1.16 -4.74 12.72
CA ILE A 244 -1.54 -3.78 11.68
C ILE A 244 -0.88 -2.45 12.00
N GLY A 245 -0.22 -1.86 11.01
CA GLY A 245 0.38 -0.53 11.09
C GLY A 245 -0.41 0.47 10.25
N PHE A 246 -0.59 1.67 10.77
CA PHE A 246 -1.15 2.79 10.01
C PHE A 246 -0.76 4.13 10.62
N LEU A 247 -0.95 5.19 9.84
CA LEU A 247 -0.76 6.56 10.32
C LEU A 247 -2.08 7.09 10.91
N GLY A 248 -2.04 7.53 12.17
CA GLY A 248 -3.13 8.23 12.84
C GLY A 248 -2.92 9.74 12.74
N GLY A 249 -3.54 10.37 11.74
CA GLY A 249 -3.28 11.78 11.44
C GLY A 249 -1.90 11.95 10.79
N GLU A 250 -1.16 13.00 11.14
CA GLU A 250 0.18 13.26 10.56
C GLU A 250 1.34 12.96 11.53
N LYS A 251 1.04 12.75 12.81
CA LYS A 251 2.03 12.73 13.89
C LYS A 251 2.15 11.42 14.63
N GLU A 252 1.24 10.47 14.40
CA GLU A 252 1.21 9.24 15.17
C GLU A 252 1.28 8.01 14.27
N PHE A 253 2.20 7.09 14.60
CA PHE A 253 2.24 5.77 13.98
C PHE A 253 1.63 4.74 14.94
N TRP A 254 0.52 4.15 14.51
CA TRP A 254 -0.26 3.21 15.30
C TRP A 254 0.07 1.78 14.91
N VAL A 255 0.26 0.93 15.91
CA VAL A 255 0.49 -0.51 15.76
C VAL A 255 -0.53 -1.26 16.61
N MET A 256 -1.49 -1.94 15.97
CA MET A 256 -2.61 -2.59 16.65
C MET A 256 -2.60 -4.11 16.52
N GLY A 257 -2.98 -4.78 17.60
CA GLY A 257 -3.22 -6.22 17.64
C GLY A 257 -1.99 -7.06 17.33
N GLY A 258 -2.21 -8.11 16.53
CA GLY A 258 -1.22 -9.15 16.28
C GLY A 258 -1.24 -10.26 17.33
N TYR A 259 -0.13 -10.97 17.42
CA TYR A 259 0.11 -12.05 18.38
C TYR A 259 1.56 -11.99 18.84
N GLY A 260 1.83 -12.48 20.05
CA GLY A 260 3.18 -12.56 20.58
C GLY A 260 3.42 -13.89 21.24
N ASN A 261 3.26 -13.98 22.56
CA ASN A 261 3.46 -15.22 23.30
C ASN A 261 2.63 -16.39 22.74
N CYS A 262 3.07 -17.61 23.04
CA CYS A 262 2.31 -18.81 22.75
C CYS A 262 1.89 -19.50 24.05
N ARG A 263 0.68 -20.05 24.05
CA ARG A 263 0.18 -20.93 25.12
C ARG A 263 0.04 -22.35 24.61
N LYS A 264 0.11 -23.33 25.49
CA LYS A 264 -0.11 -24.73 25.12
C LYS A 264 -1.55 -25.15 25.40
N ILE A 265 -2.24 -25.64 24.37
CA ILE A 265 -3.51 -26.35 24.54
C ILE A 265 -3.20 -27.79 24.95
N SER A 266 -3.83 -28.24 26.04
CA SER A 266 -3.64 -29.58 26.62
C SER A 266 -2.17 -29.92 26.93
N GLY A 267 -1.35 -28.91 27.22
CA GLY A 267 0.09 -29.08 27.51
C GLY A 267 0.98 -29.42 26.31
N VAL A 268 0.42 -29.59 25.11
CA VAL A 268 1.15 -30.14 23.94
C VAL A 268 1.17 -29.16 22.77
N PHE A 269 0.04 -28.58 22.38
CA PHE A 269 -0.07 -27.84 21.12
C PHE A 269 0.12 -26.33 21.33
N PRO A 270 1.20 -25.72 20.81
CA PRO A 270 1.41 -24.28 20.95
C PRO A 270 0.43 -23.51 20.05
N VAL A 271 -0.25 -22.53 20.62
CA VAL A 271 -1.19 -21.64 19.93
C VAL A 271 -0.83 -20.20 20.24
N ASP A 272 -0.91 -19.36 19.21
CA ASP A 272 -0.67 -17.93 19.32
C ASP A 272 -1.64 -17.27 20.31
N GLU A 273 -1.09 -16.46 21.22
CA GLU A 273 -1.89 -15.53 22.02
C GLU A 273 -2.04 -14.22 21.24
N HIS A 274 -3.27 -13.98 20.80
CA HIS A 274 -3.61 -12.76 20.10
C HIS A 274 -3.75 -11.59 21.08
N TYR A 275 -3.15 -10.48 20.70
CA TYR A 275 -3.18 -9.26 21.47
C TYR A 275 -4.43 -8.45 21.15
N ARG A 276 -5.04 -7.96 22.22
CA ARG A 276 -6.20 -7.07 22.19
C ARG A 276 -5.83 -5.60 22.37
N ASP A 277 -4.53 -5.33 22.44
CA ASP A 277 -3.95 -3.99 22.64
C ASP A 277 -3.23 -3.47 21.40
N GLY A 278 -2.72 -2.26 21.52
CA GLY A 278 -1.82 -1.64 20.55
C GLY A 278 -0.81 -0.73 21.23
N ALA A 279 0.02 -0.11 20.40
CA ALA A 279 0.92 0.95 20.82
C ALA A 279 0.92 2.05 19.75
N VAL A 280 1.18 3.28 20.18
CA VAL A 280 1.23 4.47 19.34
C VAL A 280 2.58 5.15 19.54
N MET A 281 3.31 5.35 18.46
CA MET A 281 4.54 6.11 18.45
C MET A 281 4.24 7.54 18.07
N ASP A 282 4.65 8.48 18.91
CA ASP A 282 4.70 9.89 18.54
C ASP A 282 5.89 10.11 17.60
N LEU A 283 5.63 10.61 16.39
CA LEU A 283 6.66 10.73 15.34
C LEU A 283 7.68 11.84 15.61
N GLU A 284 7.33 12.83 16.43
CA GLU A 284 8.21 13.94 16.80
C GLU A 284 9.22 13.51 17.86
N SER A 285 8.76 12.84 18.93
CA SER A 285 9.60 12.38 20.04
C SER A 285 10.20 10.99 19.84
N GLY A 286 9.62 10.18 18.95
CA GLY A 286 9.98 8.78 18.75
C GLY A 286 9.49 7.82 19.84
N LYS A 287 8.77 8.32 20.85
CA LYS A 287 8.39 7.53 22.04
C LYS A 287 7.08 6.78 21.85
N TRP A 288 6.98 5.63 22.50
CA TRP A 288 5.78 4.80 22.49
C TRP A 288 4.85 5.07 23.66
N ARG A 289 3.54 5.00 23.38
CA ARG A 289 2.41 5.00 24.31
C ARG A 289 1.60 3.73 24.09
N GLU A 290 1.31 2.98 25.15
CA GLU A 290 0.39 1.85 25.08
C GLU A 290 -1.07 2.33 25.14
N ILE A 291 -1.94 1.78 24.29
CA ILE A 291 -3.38 2.13 24.30
C ILE A 291 -4.19 1.23 25.23
N GLY A 292 -3.63 0.10 25.70
CA GLY A 292 -4.35 -0.88 26.50
C GLY A 292 -5.34 -1.72 25.69
N ASN A 293 -6.18 -2.49 26.39
CA ASN A 293 -7.08 -3.47 25.78
C ASN A 293 -8.29 -2.82 25.10
N MET A 294 -8.43 -3.01 23.79
CA MET A 294 -9.51 -2.45 22.96
C MET A 294 -10.84 -3.23 23.07
N TRP A 295 -10.84 -4.42 23.69
CA TRP A 295 -12.02 -5.24 23.97
C TRP A 295 -11.78 -6.15 25.19
N GLU A 296 -12.85 -6.65 25.82
CA GLU A 296 -12.74 -7.59 26.96
C GLU A 296 -12.47 -9.02 26.51
N GLU A 297 -11.96 -9.83 27.44
CA GLU A 297 -11.74 -11.25 27.20
C GLU A 297 -13.05 -11.95 26.79
N GLY A 298 -13.00 -12.72 25.70
CA GLY A 298 -14.15 -13.44 25.15
C GLY A 298 -14.96 -12.66 24.11
N GLU A 299 -14.91 -11.33 24.06
CA GLU A 299 -15.64 -10.54 23.05
C GLU A 299 -15.16 -10.87 21.63
N ARG A 300 -13.83 -10.93 21.43
CA ARG A 300 -13.19 -11.19 20.14
C ARG A 300 -11.94 -12.02 20.31
N ARG A 301 -11.70 -12.94 19.36
CA ARG A 301 -10.53 -13.82 19.37
C ARG A 301 -9.25 -13.14 18.88
N ARG A 302 -9.38 -12.24 17.90
CA ARG A 302 -8.27 -11.49 17.29
C ARG A 302 -8.79 -10.22 16.65
N LEU A 303 -7.89 -9.28 16.37
CA LEU A 303 -8.19 -8.11 15.57
C LEU A 303 -8.57 -8.52 14.14
N GLY A 304 -9.64 -7.93 13.60
CA GLY A 304 -10.03 -8.05 12.20
C GLY A 304 -9.12 -7.25 11.26
N THR A 305 -9.49 -7.16 9.99
CA THR A 305 -8.75 -6.30 9.04
C THR A 305 -9.08 -4.85 9.35
N VAL A 306 -8.08 -4.04 9.67
CA VAL A 306 -8.23 -2.61 9.98
C VAL A 306 -7.81 -1.76 8.79
N VAL A 307 -8.60 -0.73 8.50
CA VAL A 307 -8.32 0.27 7.47
C VAL A 307 -8.58 1.66 8.04
N VAL A 308 -7.89 2.65 7.49
CA VAL A 308 -8.02 4.04 7.92
C VAL A 308 -8.59 4.86 6.78
N VAL A 309 -9.63 5.62 7.11
CA VAL A 309 -10.18 6.66 6.25
C VAL A 309 -9.70 8.00 6.80
N ASP A 310 -8.87 8.70 6.05
CA ASP A 310 -8.41 10.03 6.43
C ASP A 310 -9.61 10.98 6.62
N GLY A 311 -9.51 11.81 7.65
CA GLY A 311 -10.46 12.89 7.85
C GLY A 311 -10.31 13.95 6.77
N VAL A 312 -11.42 14.61 6.46
CA VAL A 312 -11.41 15.73 5.52
C VAL A 312 -11.22 17.01 6.32
N ASN A 313 -10.40 17.95 5.83
CA ASN A 313 -10.21 19.27 6.45
C ASN A 313 -9.72 19.24 7.91
N GLY A 314 -8.83 18.31 8.27
CA GLY A 314 -8.26 18.22 9.63
C GLY A 314 -9.14 17.49 10.64
N GLU A 315 -10.25 16.87 10.20
CA GLU A 315 -10.96 15.89 11.01
C GLU A 315 -10.02 14.72 11.39
N ALA A 316 -10.23 14.15 12.58
CA ALA A 316 -9.52 12.94 12.97
C ALA A 316 -9.84 11.79 12.00
N PRO A 317 -8.85 10.96 11.63
CA PRO A 317 -9.11 9.82 10.75
C PRO A 317 -10.09 8.84 11.39
N GLY A 318 -10.97 8.28 10.57
CA GLY A 318 -11.82 7.16 10.95
C GLY A 318 -11.06 5.84 10.83
N ILE A 319 -10.90 5.13 11.94
CA ILE A 319 -10.29 3.80 11.97
C ILE A 319 -11.44 2.78 11.98
N PHE A 320 -11.44 1.87 11.00
CA PHE A 320 -12.50 0.88 10.82
C PHE A 320 -11.93 -0.52 10.80
N MET A 321 -12.66 -1.48 11.37
CA MET A 321 -12.33 -2.90 11.36
C MET A 321 -13.45 -3.67 10.68
N LEU A 322 -13.10 -4.56 9.76
CA LEU A 322 -13.99 -5.62 9.30
C LEU A 322 -13.75 -6.87 10.13
N ASP A 323 -14.79 -7.33 10.82
CA ASP A 323 -14.81 -8.62 11.50
C ASP A 323 -16.05 -9.39 11.03
N ARG A 324 -15.81 -10.49 10.30
CA ARG A 324 -16.83 -11.27 9.59
C ARG A 324 -17.62 -10.38 8.60
N ASP A 325 -18.93 -10.26 8.81
CA ASP A 325 -19.84 -9.45 7.99
C ASP A 325 -20.21 -8.11 8.68
N GLU A 326 -19.44 -7.69 9.68
CA GLU A 326 -19.68 -6.47 10.44
C GLU A 326 -18.50 -5.51 10.36
N ILE A 327 -18.81 -4.23 10.13
CA ILE A 327 -17.87 -3.12 10.17
C ILE A 327 -18.00 -2.45 11.54
N PHE A 328 -16.88 -2.31 12.21
CA PHE A 328 -16.74 -1.56 13.46
C PHE A 328 -15.93 -0.29 13.22
N ARG A 329 -16.25 0.77 13.95
CA ARG A 329 -15.47 1.99 14.04
C ARG A 329 -14.80 2.06 15.41
N TYR A 330 -13.52 2.43 15.43
CA TYR A 330 -12.79 2.62 16.68
C TYR A 330 -13.10 3.97 17.31
N ASP A 331 -13.44 3.96 18.58
CA ASP A 331 -13.54 5.14 19.43
C ASP A 331 -12.29 5.21 20.31
N ALA A 332 -11.42 6.18 19.99
CA ALA A 332 -10.15 6.37 20.69
C ALA A 332 -10.33 6.93 22.12
N ALA A 333 -11.42 7.64 22.40
CA ALA A 333 -11.68 8.19 23.74
C ALA A 333 -12.12 7.08 24.71
N LEU A 334 -12.93 6.14 24.21
CA LEU A 334 -13.37 4.98 24.99
C LEU A 334 -12.42 3.78 24.92
N ASN A 335 -11.46 3.82 23.98
CA ASN A 335 -10.63 2.67 23.61
C ASN A 335 -11.47 1.43 23.27
N ARG A 336 -12.50 1.60 22.42
CA ARG A 336 -13.46 0.53 22.09
C ARG A 336 -13.87 0.52 20.62
N TRP A 337 -14.22 -0.68 20.15
CA TRP A 337 -14.81 -0.89 18.84
C TRP A 337 -16.34 -0.82 18.92
N GLN A 338 -16.93 0.15 18.24
CA GLN A 338 -18.38 0.33 18.13
C GLN A 338 -18.88 -0.18 16.78
N LYS A 339 -20.04 -0.81 16.74
CA LYS A 339 -20.62 -1.30 15.48
C LYS A 339 -21.06 -0.12 14.61
N GLU A 340 -20.54 -0.06 13.37
CA GLU A 340 -20.84 0.98 12.39
C GLU A 340 -21.92 0.52 11.41
N SER A 341 -21.73 -0.66 10.79
CA SER A 341 -22.67 -1.20 9.81
C SER A 341 -22.50 -2.71 9.66
N SER A 342 -23.49 -3.38 9.06
CA SER A 342 -23.39 -4.77 8.61
C SER A 342 -23.41 -4.81 7.08
N LEU A 343 -22.73 -5.81 6.49
CA LEU A 343 -22.74 -6.03 5.05
C LEU A 343 -24.16 -6.36 4.56
N PRO A 344 -24.68 -5.69 3.52
CA PRO A 344 -25.99 -6.01 2.93
C PRO A 344 -26.04 -7.43 2.37
N LYS A 345 -25.00 -7.83 1.65
CA LYS A 345 -24.81 -9.21 1.19
C LYS A 345 -23.70 -9.86 2.01
N LYS A 346 -24.06 -10.88 2.77
CA LYS A 346 -23.11 -11.66 3.56
C LYS A 346 -22.10 -12.34 2.65
N THR A 347 -20.87 -12.41 3.14
CA THR A 347 -19.83 -13.18 2.47
C THR A 347 -20.19 -14.67 2.51
N PRO A 348 -19.89 -15.45 1.44
CA PRO A 348 -20.14 -16.87 1.49
C PRO A 348 -19.31 -17.53 2.62
N PRO A 349 -19.81 -18.60 3.25
CA PRO A 349 -19.05 -19.34 4.26
C PRO A 349 -17.66 -19.72 3.73
N ASP A 350 -16.63 -19.55 4.57
CA ASP A 350 -15.22 -19.83 4.27
C ASP A 350 -14.55 -18.94 3.20
N SER A 351 -15.26 -17.96 2.64
CA SER A 351 -14.68 -17.00 1.70
C SER A 351 -13.82 -15.97 2.41
N SER A 352 -12.68 -15.66 1.81
CA SER A 352 -11.84 -14.55 2.24
C SER A 352 -12.35 -13.24 1.64
N CYS A 353 -12.30 -12.18 2.45
CA CYS A 353 -12.68 -10.84 2.02
C CYS A 353 -11.48 -9.90 2.11
N GLY A 354 -11.32 -9.08 1.08
CA GLY A 354 -10.47 -7.91 1.10
C GLY A 354 -11.24 -6.74 1.73
N PHE A 355 -10.57 -5.95 2.55
CA PHE A 355 -11.13 -4.73 3.12
C PHE A 355 -10.14 -3.59 2.95
N VAL A 356 -10.54 -2.51 2.27
CA VAL A 356 -9.69 -1.35 1.98
C VAL A 356 -10.46 -0.04 2.06
N ALA A 357 -9.77 1.04 2.41
CA ALA A 357 -10.29 2.39 2.32
C ALA A 357 -9.84 3.04 1.00
N LEU A 358 -10.78 3.57 0.22
CA LEU A 358 -10.52 4.27 -1.04
C LEU A 358 -11.42 5.50 -1.13
N GLY A 359 -10.82 6.69 -1.29
CA GLY A 359 -11.55 7.93 -1.55
C GLY A 359 -12.61 8.29 -0.50
N GLY A 360 -12.40 7.97 0.78
CA GLY A 360 -13.36 8.25 1.85
C GLY A 360 -14.40 7.13 2.09
N GLU A 361 -14.40 6.08 1.28
CA GLU A 361 -15.33 4.96 1.38
C GLU A 361 -14.59 3.66 1.77
N LEU A 362 -15.33 2.74 2.37
CA LEU A 362 -14.87 1.42 2.77
C LEU A 362 -15.31 0.39 1.75
N TYR A 363 -14.39 -0.36 1.18
CA TYR A 363 -14.68 -1.38 0.18
C TYR A 363 -14.43 -2.76 0.74
N VAL A 364 -15.45 -3.60 0.69
CA VAL A 364 -15.35 -5.03 1.00
C VAL A 364 -15.45 -5.82 -0.30
N MET A 365 -14.45 -6.66 -0.56
CA MET A 365 -14.32 -7.40 -1.81
C MET A 365 -14.22 -8.89 -1.55
N PHE A 366 -14.90 -9.70 -2.34
CA PHE A 366 -14.78 -11.15 -2.28
C PHE A 366 -15.01 -11.76 -3.66
N ALA A 367 -14.32 -12.88 -3.92
CA ALA A 367 -14.50 -13.61 -5.15
C ALA A 367 -15.85 -14.36 -5.13
N SER A 368 -16.59 -14.28 -6.22
CA SER A 368 -17.81 -15.05 -6.44
C SER A 368 -17.63 -15.91 -7.69
N PRO A 369 -17.99 -17.21 -7.66
CA PRO A 369 -18.07 -18.00 -8.89
C PRO A 369 -19.12 -17.37 -9.81
N PHE A 370 -18.74 -17.07 -11.05
CA PHE A 370 -19.63 -16.52 -12.07
C PHE A 370 -19.93 -17.60 -13.11
N PHE A 371 -21.21 -17.87 -13.33
CA PHE A 371 -21.66 -18.75 -14.42
C PHE A 371 -22.13 -17.88 -15.58
N ASP A 372 -21.38 -17.90 -16.68
CA ASP A 372 -21.80 -17.25 -17.92
C ASP A 372 -22.72 -18.20 -18.70
N PHE A 373 -24.01 -17.86 -18.82
CA PHE A 373 -24.99 -18.68 -19.53
C PHE A 373 -24.88 -18.59 -21.06
N LYS A 374 -23.98 -17.75 -21.61
CA LYS A 374 -23.91 -17.50 -23.07
C LYS A 374 -22.81 -18.26 -23.84
N GLU A 375 -21.92 -19.03 -23.19
CA GLU A 375 -20.84 -19.76 -23.86
C GLU A 375 -20.93 -21.29 -23.67
N ILE A 376 -21.70 -21.98 -24.51
CA ILE A 376 -21.91 -23.44 -24.43
C ILE A 376 -20.78 -24.28 -25.07
N ARG A 377 -19.74 -23.67 -25.69
CA ARG A 377 -18.88 -24.42 -26.64
C ARG A 377 -17.37 -24.56 -26.35
N ARG A 378 -16.84 -24.23 -25.16
CA ARG A 378 -15.41 -24.48 -24.85
C ARG A 378 -15.16 -24.96 -23.41
N PRO A 379 -14.12 -25.78 -23.15
CA PRO A 379 -13.84 -26.32 -21.82
C PRO A 379 -13.60 -25.19 -20.81
N ARG A 380 -14.25 -25.35 -19.65
CA ARG A 380 -14.58 -24.31 -18.67
C ARG A 380 -13.34 -23.79 -17.91
N LEU A 381 -12.77 -22.65 -18.29
CA LEU A 381 -12.11 -21.80 -17.29
C LEU A 381 -13.19 -21.18 -16.42
N LYS A 382 -13.28 -21.58 -15.15
CA LYS A 382 -14.16 -20.94 -14.16
C LYS A 382 -13.75 -19.48 -14.00
N ARG A 383 -14.37 -18.58 -14.76
CA ARG A 383 -14.18 -17.14 -14.60
C ARG A 383 -14.76 -16.74 -13.25
N THR A 384 -13.92 -16.16 -12.39
CA THR A 384 -14.36 -15.59 -11.11
C THR A 384 -14.69 -14.12 -11.31
N ALA A 385 -15.84 -13.69 -10.79
CA ALA A 385 -16.16 -12.27 -10.71
C ALA A 385 -15.73 -11.75 -9.34
N LEU A 386 -15.26 -10.51 -9.31
CA LEU A 386 -15.00 -9.81 -8.07
C LEU A 386 -16.24 -9.03 -7.69
N PHE A 387 -16.86 -9.39 -6.57
CA PHE A 387 -17.98 -8.65 -6.00
C PHE A 387 -17.44 -7.63 -5.01
N ILE A 388 -17.92 -6.40 -5.11
CA ILE A 388 -17.44 -5.26 -4.33
C ILE A 388 -18.64 -4.59 -3.69
N GLN A 389 -18.62 -4.45 -2.36
CA GLN A 389 -19.58 -3.67 -1.60
C GLN A 389 -18.84 -2.46 -1.04
N ALA A 390 -19.23 -1.26 -1.46
CA ALA A 390 -18.67 -0.02 -0.94
C ALA A 390 -19.67 0.63 0.02
N TYR A 391 -19.17 1.00 1.19
CA TYR A 391 -19.90 1.70 2.24
C TYR A 391 -19.33 3.09 2.41
N ASN A 392 -20.20 4.09 2.44
CA ASN A 392 -19.82 5.47 2.71
C ASN A 392 -20.15 5.80 4.18
N PRO A 393 -19.14 5.98 5.06
CA PRO A 393 -19.39 6.27 6.47
C PRO A 393 -20.09 7.61 6.74
N LYS A 394 -19.99 8.58 5.82
CA LYS A 394 -20.61 9.90 5.98
C LYS A 394 -22.10 9.86 5.67
N THR A 395 -22.48 9.22 4.56
CA THR A 395 -23.89 9.11 4.15
C THR A 395 -24.58 7.86 4.71
N ARG A 396 -23.81 6.93 5.29
CA ARG A 396 -24.24 5.60 5.75
C ARG A 396 -24.92 4.78 4.66
N ALA A 397 -24.57 5.02 3.40
CA ALA A 397 -25.14 4.34 2.25
C ALA A 397 -24.22 3.22 1.75
N TRP A 398 -24.84 2.18 1.21
CA TRP A 398 -24.15 1.08 0.53
C TRP A 398 -24.36 1.15 -0.97
N ARG A 399 -23.32 0.80 -1.72
CA ARG A 399 -23.37 0.53 -3.15
C ARG A 399 -22.64 -0.77 -3.45
N HIS A 400 -22.99 -1.40 -4.56
CA HIS A 400 -22.34 -2.63 -5.00
C HIS A 400 -21.91 -2.50 -6.46
N GLN A 401 -20.80 -3.18 -6.77
CA GLN A 401 -20.26 -3.28 -8.11
C GLN A 401 -19.75 -4.70 -8.31
N MET A 402 -19.79 -5.15 -9.56
CA MET A 402 -19.15 -6.39 -9.97
C MET A 402 -18.18 -6.09 -11.10
N THR A 403 -16.99 -6.66 -11.03
CA THR A 403 -15.98 -6.52 -12.07
C THR A 403 -15.33 -7.86 -12.36
N LYS A 404 -14.74 -7.99 -13.54
CA LYS A 404 -14.02 -9.20 -13.97
C LYS A 404 -12.52 -8.89 -13.89
N PRO A 405 -11.77 -9.46 -12.94
CA PRO A 405 -10.34 -9.26 -12.89
C PRO A 405 -9.68 -9.85 -14.15
N PRO A 406 -8.52 -9.31 -14.59
CA PRO A 406 -7.81 -9.82 -15.76
C PRO A 406 -7.25 -11.25 -15.58
N SER A 407 -7.15 -11.77 -14.35
CA SER A 407 -6.50 -13.04 -14.04
C SER A 407 -7.33 -14.28 -14.41
N GLN A 408 -6.64 -15.35 -14.80
CA GLN A 408 -7.21 -16.70 -14.96
C GLN A 408 -7.37 -17.44 -13.62
N PHE A 409 -6.77 -16.92 -12.55
CA PHE A 409 -6.80 -17.51 -11.20
C PHE A 409 -7.79 -16.78 -10.29
N PRO A 410 -8.52 -17.51 -9.43
CA PRO A 410 -9.37 -16.91 -8.42
C PRO A 410 -8.53 -16.10 -7.43
N LEU A 411 -8.96 -14.87 -7.14
CA LEU A 411 -8.33 -14.01 -6.14
C LEU A 411 -8.68 -14.55 -4.74
N ASP A 412 -7.66 -14.98 -3.98
CA ASP A 412 -7.80 -15.37 -2.57
C ASP A 412 -7.28 -14.25 -1.67
N PHE A 413 -8.17 -13.60 -0.93
CA PHE A 413 -7.83 -12.54 0.02
C PHE A 413 -7.14 -13.04 1.30
N LYS A 414 -6.97 -14.35 1.51
CA LYS A 414 -6.09 -14.86 2.59
C LYS A 414 -4.62 -14.61 2.29
N THR A 415 -4.25 -14.63 1.01
CA THR A 415 -2.85 -14.47 0.56
C THR A 415 -2.63 -13.16 -0.19
N ALA A 416 -3.69 -12.57 -0.75
CA ALA A 416 -3.55 -11.33 -1.49
C ALA A 416 -3.16 -10.17 -0.58
N VAL A 417 -2.21 -9.36 -1.05
CA VAL A 417 -1.80 -8.11 -0.39
C VAL A 417 -2.36 -6.95 -1.19
N MET A 418 -2.88 -5.94 -0.50
CA MET A 418 -3.50 -4.78 -1.12
C MET A 418 -2.88 -3.50 -0.61
N CYS A 419 -2.77 -2.51 -1.49
CA CYS A 419 -2.21 -1.19 -1.18
C CYS A 419 -3.03 -0.11 -1.87
N THR A 420 -3.51 0.86 -1.10
CA THR A 420 -4.16 2.06 -1.65
C THR A 420 -3.11 3.02 -2.16
N ILE A 421 -3.23 3.42 -3.43
CA ILE A 421 -2.40 4.42 -4.09
C ILE A 421 -3.22 5.69 -4.23
N ARG A 422 -2.64 6.81 -3.77
CA ARG A 422 -3.19 8.15 -3.98
C ARG A 422 -2.40 8.80 -5.10
N LEU A 423 -3.07 9.09 -6.21
CA LEU A 423 -2.47 9.77 -7.36
C LEU A 423 -2.35 11.27 -7.07
#